data_AF-A0A2N9NAE7-F1
#
_entry.id   AF-A0A2N9NAE7-F1
#
_cell.length_a   1.000
_cell.length_b   1.000
_cell.length_c   1.000
_cell.angle_alpha   90.00
_cell.angle_beta   90.00
_cell.angle_gamma   90.00
#
_symmetry.space_group_name_H-M   'P 1'
#
loop_
_entity.id
_entity.type
_entity.pdbx_description
1 polymer ?
#
loop_
_entity_poly.entity_id
_entity_poly.type
_entity_poly.pdbx_seq_one_letter_code
_entity_poly.pdbx_strand_id
1 'polypeptide(L)'
;MATNSLDRRLHQLEECRSRFGRGEAARVVELLSTLGKRRFSDTASLIRFHEALLFLRAFPHGPEVVRQSERLLRDFSKRVEAQEKAGTDMDDFDPLEVSGIAGTVMQDTLSFDLVRWLMERVPDAEIVWDDYSEERAMAAVWPRLMPLQEEDGYVEADVPWQRWLQTAAGRKNRNLQWMVRQFAQLPVPDLDKALLYDSLHLPVRWHLDDQRFSRTRNWQPVRRVFFHHEPLITRGEVSLARELAQAPPVLHRLSTKQGEAVMHMIREIMLVRYRELYGTTLGDPRSVVRADVGRGVSIYLWNLCPARRLPLRGYVAGFTLKNGVPINYVEAIGLCEWMEMGFNTFYTFRGGEVAWIYAQALRCLVELTGAKCISMYPYQLGDGNDEAIESGAFWFYRKLGFRPGRKDLLKLAQREEQRIARDPKYRTSAKTLRRLATGHVFYELPGSEIGAWDNFSARKIGMRVNQRMAREFGGSSDRIRKAASKWLAGILGVQSASLGPMEQASFETFGMVLSLVPSVASWSGEEKQALLQIIRAKTAANEMRYLHLTQTHRRLREGLLQQGS
;
A
#
# COMPACT_ATOMS: atom_id res chain seq x y z
N MET A 1 28.62 -19.50 -28.85
CA MET A 1 27.77 -20.34 -27.98
C MET A 1 26.33 -20.13 -28.42
N ALA A 2 25.67 -21.17 -28.93
CA ALA A 2 24.36 -21.06 -29.56
C ALA A 2 23.30 -20.68 -28.52
N THR A 3 22.75 -19.47 -28.64
CA THR A 3 21.58 -19.04 -27.86
C THR A 3 20.46 -20.06 -28.09
N ASN A 4 20.06 -20.76 -27.03
CA ASN A 4 19.15 -21.90 -27.08
C ASN A 4 17.83 -21.50 -27.78
N SER A 5 17.24 -22.38 -28.61
CA SER A 5 16.03 -22.03 -29.39
C SER A 5 14.85 -21.58 -28.51
N LEU A 6 14.83 -21.94 -27.23
CA LEU A 6 13.83 -21.51 -26.25
C LEU A 6 14.02 -20.03 -25.87
N ASP A 7 15.23 -19.65 -25.49
CA ASP A 7 15.57 -18.28 -25.07
C ASP A 7 15.24 -17.25 -26.16
N ARG A 8 15.62 -17.55 -27.41
CA ARG A 8 15.27 -16.70 -28.56
C ARG A 8 13.76 -16.51 -28.71
N ARG A 9 12.95 -17.55 -28.47
CA ARG A 9 11.48 -17.47 -28.60
C ARG A 9 10.86 -16.73 -27.42
N LEU A 10 11.41 -16.87 -26.22
CA LEU A 10 10.99 -16.08 -25.06
C LEU A 10 11.27 -14.60 -25.28
N HIS A 11 12.47 -14.27 -25.74
CA HIS A 11 12.84 -12.90 -26.08
C HIS A 11 11.89 -12.31 -27.13
N GLN A 12 11.57 -13.07 -28.18
CA GLN A 12 10.57 -12.65 -29.17
C GLN A 12 9.18 -12.40 -28.57
N LEU A 13 8.72 -13.24 -27.62
CA LEU A 13 7.44 -13.02 -26.93
C LEU A 13 7.48 -11.75 -26.07
N GLU A 14 8.56 -11.54 -25.33
CA GLU A 14 8.78 -10.36 -24.48
C GLU A 14 8.82 -9.05 -25.27
N GLU A 15 9.37 -9.07 -26.49
CA GLU A 15 9.33 -7.92 -27.39
C GLU A 15 7.94 -7.70 -27.98
N CYS A 16 7.26 -8.76 -28.42
CA CYS A 16 5.98 -8.64 -29.12
C CYS A 16 4.82 -8.32 -28.17
N ARG A 17 4.93 -8.61 -26.87
CA ARG A 17 3.85 -8.39 -25.89
C ARG A 17 3.40 -6.94 -25.79
N SER A 18 4.26 -5.98 -26.14
CA SER A 18 3.97 -4.54 -26.13
C SER A 18 3.94 -3.89 -27.52
N ARG A 19 4.09 -4.67 -28.60
CA ARG A 19 3.98 -4.20 -29.99
C ARG A 19 2.57 -4.44 -30.50
N PHE A 20 1.87 -3.39 -30.89
CA PHE A 20 0.50 -3.46 -31.38
C PHE A 20 0.45 -3.03 -32.84
N GLY A 21 -0.37 -3.71 -33.64
CA GLY A 21 -0.49 -3.44 -35.07
C GLY A 21 -0.99 -4.64 -35.85
N ARG A 22 -1.02 -4.50 -37.19
CA ARG A 22 -1.48 -5.57 -38.09
C ARG A 22 -0.54 -6.78 -38.01
N GLY A 23 -1.09 -7.95 -37.71
CA GLY A 23 -0.35 -9.22 -37.66
C GLY A 23 0.30 -9.55 -36.30
N GLU A 24 0.49 -8.56 -35.41
CA GLU A 24 1.13 -8.78 -34.10
C GLU A 24 0.34 -9.76 -33.21
N ALA A 25 -1.00 -9.66 -33.22
CA ALA A 25 -1.85 -10.60 -32.49
C ALA A 25 -1.63 -12.06 -32.93
N ALA A 26 -1.53 -12.31 -34.25
CA ALA A 26 -1.30 -13.65 -34.78
C ALA A 26 0.09 -14.18 -34.41
N ARG A 27 1.11 -13.32 -34.48
CA ARG A 27 2.48 -13.64 -34.06
C ARG A 27 2.57 -14.01 -32.58
N VAL A 28 1.91 -13.26 -31.71
CA VAL A 28 1.83 -13.58 -30.27
C VAL A 28 1.17 -14.93 -30.06
N VAL A 29 0.05 -15.21 -30.73
CA VAL A 29 -0.65 -16.50 -30.64
C VAL A 29 0.24 -17.66 -31.10
N GLU A 30 1.00 -17.51 -32.18
CA GLU A 30 1.96 -18.52 -32.65
C GLU A 30 3.07 -18.79 -31.61
N LEU A 31 3.62 -17.73 -31.02
CA LEU A 31 4.63 -17.83 -29.97
C LEU A 31 4.08 -18.52 -28.72
N LEU A 32 2.86 -18.16 -28.27
CA LEU A 32 2.19 -18.81 -27.14
C LEU A 32 1.92 -20.29 -27.40
N SER A 33 1.46 -20.64 -28.60
CA SER A 33 1.25 -22.04 -29.00
C SER A 33 2.55 -22.84 -28.99
N THR A 34 3.64 -22.25 -29.48
CA THR A 34 4.95 -22.91 -29.53
C THR A 34 5.56 -23.07 -28.15
N LEU A 35 5.62 -22.00 -27.35
CA LEU A 35 6.18 -22.01 -25.99
C LEU A 35 5.32 -22.86 -25.05
N GLY A 36 4.00 -22.88 -25.24
CA GLY A 36 3.08 -23.71 -24.47
C GLY A 36 3.34 -25.21 -24.58
N LYS A 37 3.98 -25.69 -25.67
CA LYS A 37 4.35 -27.10 -25.85
C LYS A 37 5.77 -27.44 -25.37
N ARG A 38 6.57 -26.43 -25.00
CA ARG A 38 7.96 -26.62 -24.58
C ARG A 38 8.04 -27.01 -23.10
N ARG A 39 9.06 -27.81 -22.79
CA ARG A 39 9.57 -28.01 -21.43
C ARG A 39 10.62 -26.93 -21.14
N PHE A 40 10.64 -26.46 -19.91
CA PHE A 40 11.62 -25.50 -19.41
C PHE A 40 12.65 -26.26 -18.59
N SER A 41 13.92 -25.89 -18.72
CA SER A 41 15.07 -26.55 -18.07
C SER A 41 15.53 -25.82 -16.81
N ASP A 42 15.00 -24.63 -16.58
CA ASP A 42 15.43 -23.70 -15.55
C ASP A 42 14.25 -22.81 -15.13
N THR A 43 14.29 -22.39 -13.88
CA THR A 43 13.29 -21.55 -13.21
C THR A 43 13.28 -20.14 -13.79
N ALA A 44 14.44 -19.53 -14.06
CA ALA A 44 14.54 -18.21 -14.70
C ALA A 44 13.75 -18.10 -16.03
N SER A 45 13.90 -19.05 -16.96
CA SER A 45 13.16 -19.06 -18.23
C SER A 45 11.66 -19.27 -18.02
N LEU A 46 11.29 -20.09 -17.03
CA LEU A 46 9.89 -20.34 -16.68
C LEU A 46 9.23 -19.08 -16.11
N ILE A 47 9.92 -18.36 -15.22
CA ILE A 47 9.49 -17.08 -14.66
C ILE A 47 9.31 -16.03 -15.76
N ARG A 48 10.27 -15.90 -16.68
CA ARG A 48 10.15 -14.98 -17.84
C ARG A 48 8.88 -15.27 -18.67
N PHE A 49 8.59 -16.55 -18.89
CA PHE A 49 7.36 -16.95 -19.57
C PHE A 49 6.11 -16.58 -18.77
N HIS A 50 6.09 -16.83 -17.45
CA HIS A 50 5.01 -16.43 -16.56
C HIS A 50 4.70 -14.93 -16.66
N GLU A 51 5.73 -14.10 -16.53
CA GLU A 51 5.60 -12.64 -16.55
C GLU A 51 5.09 -12.12 -17.91
N ALA A 52 5.51 -12.75 -19.02
CA ALA A 52 4.97 -12.46 -20.33
C ALA A 52 3.47 -12.82 -20.44
N LEU A 53 3.05 -13.97 -19.89
CA LEU A 53 1.64 -14.39 -19.89
C LEU A 53 0.76 -13.43 -19.08
N LEU A 54 1.20 -13.02 -17.89
CA LEU A 54 0.48 -12.05 -17.06
C LEU A 54 0.33 -10.69 -17.78
N PHE A 55 1.41 -10.20 -18.39
CA PHE A 55 1.36 -8.96 -19.16
C PHE A 55 0.37 -9.05 -20.33
N LEU A 56 0.42 -10.14 -21.11
CA LEU A 56 -0.50 -10.38 -22.23
C LEU A 56 -1.95 -10.53 -21.77
N ARG A 57 -2.19 -11.06 -20.57
CA ARG A 57 -3.53 -11.10 -19.99
C ARG A 57 -4.02 -9.67 -19.67
N ALA A 58 -3.17 -8.81 -19.10
CA ALA A 58 -3.55 -7.44 -18.75
C ALA A 58 -3.69 -6.53 -19.99
N PHE A 59 -2.76 -6.64 -20.95
CA PHE A 59 -2.66 -5.79 -22.15
C PHE A 59 -2.79 -6.61 -23.45
N PRO A 60 -3.92 -7.30 -23.70
CA PRO A 60 -4.06 -8.20 -24.84
C PRO A 60 -4.26 -7.47 -26.17
N HIS A 61 -3.71 -8.03 -27.24
CA HIS A 61 -3.99 -7.59 -28.62
C HIS A 61 -5.39 -8.00 -29.12
N GLY A 62 -5.95 -9.07 -28.55
CA GLY A 62 -7.19 -9.66 -29.04
C GLY A 62 -7.69 -10.84 -28.18
N PRO A 63 -8.88 -11.39 -28.50
CA PRO A 63 -9.52 -12.41 -27.68
C PRO A 63 -8.75 -13.74 -27.64
N GLU A 64 -8.09 -14.14 -28.74
CA GLU A 64 -7.30 -15.38 -28.75
C GLU A 64 -6.05 -15.29 -27.85
N VAL A 65 -5.41 -14.12 -27.76
CA VAL A 65 -4.30 -13.89 -26.82
C VAL A 65 -4.77 -14.10 -25.39
N VAL A 66 -5.92 -13.54 -24.99
CA VAL A 66 -6.49 -13.76 -23.66
C VAL A 66 -6.75 -15.23 -23.40
N ARG A 67 -7.43 -15.92 -24.34
CA ARG A 67 -7.75 -17.36 -24.19
C ARG A 67 -6.50 -18.21 -24.00
N GLN A 68 -5.46 -17.98 -24.79
CA GLN A 68 -4.21 -18.75 -24.68
C GLN A 68 -3.44 -18.42 -23.42
N SER A 69 -3.30 -17.13 -23.07
CA SER A 69 -2.65 -16.71 -21.84
C SER A 69 -3.32 -17.34 -20.62
N GLU A 70 -4.64 -17.24 -20.51
CA GLU A 70 -5.36 -17.84 -19.38
C GLU A 70 -5.26 -19.37 -19.35
N ARG A 71 -5.31 -20.05 -20.50
CA ARG A 71 -5.13 -21.50 -20.56
C ARG A 71 -3.74 -21.90 -20.04
N LEU A 72 -2.70 -21.21 -20.47
CA LEU A 72 -1.32 -21.49 -20.07
C LEU A 72 -1.07 -21.17 -18.59
N LEU A 73 -1.67 -20.09 -18.08
CA LEU A 73 -1.61 -19.72 -16.66
C LEU A 73 -2.36 -20.73 -15.78
N ARG A 74 -3.51 -21.26 -16.22
CA ARG A 74 -4.29 -22.27 -15.48
C ARG A 74 -3.55 -23.59 -15.24
N ASP A 75 -2.62 -23.97 -16.11
CA ASP A 75 -1.81 -25.20 -15.97
C ASP A 75 -0.38 -24.91 -15.49
N PHE A 76 -0.10 -23.69 -15.01
CA PHE A 76 1.27 -23.26 -14.76
C PHE A 76 1.90 -23.90 -13.51
N SER A 77 1.11 -24.18 -12.47
CA SER A 77 1.56 -24.87 -11.25
C SER A 77 2.23 -26.21 -11.56
N LYS A 78 1.69 -26.97 -12.52
CA LYS A 78 2.29 -28.24 -13.00
C LYS A 78 3.68 -28.06 -13.59
N ARG A 79 3.99 -26.88 -14.14
CA ARG A 79 5.33 -26.58 -14.68
C ARG A 79 6.32 -26.30 -13.57
N VAL A 80 5.88 -25.61 -12.52
CA VAL A 80 6.67 -25.34 -11.31
C VAL A 80 6.95 -26.65 -10.57
N GLU A 81 5.92 -27.47 -10.35
CA GLU A 81 6.04 -28.81 -9.76
C GLU A 81 7.01 -29.71 -10.55
N ALA A 82 7.05 -29.58 -11.88
CA ALA A 82 8.00 -30.32 -12.71
C ALA A 82 9.45 -29.85 -12.54
N GLN A 83 9.70 -28.57 -12.21
CA GLN A 83 11.06 -28.08 -11.88
C GLN A 83 11.50 -28.60 -10.51
N GLU A 84 10.60 -28.52 -9.52
CA GLU A 84 10.85 -29.02 -8.17
C GLU A 84 11.16 -30.53 -8.17
N LYS A 85 10.35 -31.34 -8.87
CA LYS A 85 10.60 -32.79 -9.04
C LYS A 85 11.88 -33.11 -9.80
N ALA A 86 12.35 -32.20 -10.65
CA ALA A 86 13.62 -32.34 -11.34
C ALA A 86 14.82 -31.95 -10.46
N GLY A 87 14.60 -31.52 -9.21
CA GLY A 87 15.66 -31.06 -8.30
C GLY A 87 16.27 -29.73 -8.74
N THR A 88 15.51 -28.91 -9.47
CA THR A 88 15.97 -27.57 -9.88
C THR A 88 15.92 -26.65 -8.67
N ASP A 89 16.88 -25.74 -8.58
CA ASP A 89 16.87 -24.68 -7.57
C ASP A 89 15.64 -23.77 -7.74
N MET A 90 14.90 -23.60 -6.65
CA MET A 90 13.64 -22.87 -6.61
C MET A 90 13.80 -21.45 -6.04
N ASP A 91 14.99 -21.07 -5.57
CA ASP A 91 15.28 -19.77 -4.95
C ASP A 91 14.98 -18.59 -5.90
N ASP A 92 15.07 -18.83 -7.21
CA ASP A 92 14.67 -17.87 -8.24
C ASP A 92 13.20 -17.42 -8.13
N PHE A 93 12.33 -18.14 -7.40
CA PHE A 93 10.94 -17.76 -7.17
C PHE A 93 10.73 -16.88 -5.92
N ASP A 94 11.72 -16.71 -5.06
CA ASP A 94 11.58 -16.00 -3.79
C ASP A 94 11.64 -14.47 -3.87
N PRO A 95 12.40 -13.84 -4.78
CA PRO A 95 12.49 -12.38 -4.84
C PRO A 95 11.12 -11.70 -4.99
N LEU A 96 10.97 -10.51 -4.41
CA LEU A 96 9.72 -9.72 -4.40
C LEU A 96 9.14 -9.48 -5.81
N GLU A 97 10.01 -9.44 -6.81
CA GLU A 97 9.69 -9.25 -8.22
C GLU A 97 8.83 -10.39 -8.77
N VAL A 98 9.01 -11.61 -8.26
CA VAL A 98 8.58 -12.87 -8.88
C VAL A 98 7.80 -13.78 -7.92
N SER A 99 7.92 -13.60 -6.61
CA SER A 99 7.18 -14.34 -5.59
C SER A 99 5.68 -14.34 -5.84
N GLY A 100 4.98 -15.38 -5.39
CA GLY A 100 3.53 -15.50 -5.56
C GLY A 100 3.07 -16.34 -6.76
N ILE A 101 3.96 -17.06 -7.43
CA ILE A 101 3.63 -17.91 -8.59
C ILE A 101 2.95 -19.20 -8.10
N ALA A 102 1.92 -19.67 -8.81
CA ALA A 102 1.25 -20.92 -8.48
C ALA A 102 2.24 -22.09 -8.48
N GLY A 103 2.16 -22.94 -7.45
CA GLY A 103 3.07 -24.06 -7.21
C GLY A 103 4.27 -23.72 -6.33
N THR A 104 4.45 -22.47 -5.88
CA THR A 104 5.53 -22.11 -4.95
C THR A 104 5.03 -22.06 -3.50
N VAL A 105 5.99 -22.02 -2.58
CA VAL A 105 5.76 -21.80 -1.15
C VAL A 105 6.04 -20.34 -0.83
N MET A 106 5.39 -19.81 0.20
CA MET A 106 5.69 -18.47 0.73
C MET A 106 5.89 -18.54 2.23
N GLN A 107 6.75 -17.67 2.75
CA GLN A 107 7.06 -17.56 4.18
C GLN A 107 7.29 -16.10 4.56
N ASP A 108 6.58 -15.59 5.56
CA ASP A 108 6.75 -14.21 6.04
C ASP A 108 6.23 -14.04 7.48
N THR A 109 6.60 -12.94 8.12
CA THR A 109 6.05 -12.48 9.40
C THR A 109 4.83 -11.60 9.13
N LEU A 110 3.64 -12.20 9.28
CA LEU A 110 2.38 -11.57 8.92
C LEU A 110 1.70 -10.96 10.17
N SER A 111 0.98 -9.84 10.01
CA SER A 111 0.20 -9.29 11.12
C SER A 111 -0.93 -10.22 11.57
N PHE A 112 -1.41 -10.04 12.80
CA PHE A 112 -2.52 -10.82 13.35
C PHE A 112 -3.79 -10.78 12.50
N ASP A 113 -4.14 -9.58 12.01
CA ASP A 113 -5.31 -9.37 11.17
C ASP A 113 -5.18 -10.15 9.85
N LEU A 114 -3.97 -10.19 9.28
CA LEU A 114 -3.71 -10.89 8.02
C LEU A 114 -3.59 -12.41 8.22
N VAL A 115 -2.92 -12.89 9.27
CA VAL A 115 -2.85 -14.31 9.63
C VAL A 115 -4.23 -14.88 9.88
N ARG A 116 -5.04 -14.20 10.69
CA ARG A 116 -6.42 -14.65 10.98
C ARG A 116 -7.24 -14.78 9.70
N TRP A 117 -7.06 -13.86 8.76
CA TRP A 117 -7.69 -13.90 7.45
C TRP A 117 -7.13 -15.02 6.54
N LEU A 118 -5.81 -15.25 6.56
CA LEU A 118 -5.13 -16.30 5.80
C LEU A 118 -5.62 -17.69 6.22
N MET A 119 -5.80 -17.92 7.52
CA MET A 119 -6.25 -19.20 8.08
C MET A 119 -7.62 -19.66 7.56
N GLU A 120 -8.48 -18.74 7.15
CA GLU A 120 -9.77 -19.08 6.52
C GLU A 120 -9.61 -19.62 5.09
N ARG A 121 -8.45 -19.40 4.45
CA ARG A 121 -8.17 -19.68 3.04
C ARG A 121 -7.13 -20.76 2.83
N VAL A 122 -6.12 -20.80 3.68
CA VAL A 122 -5.05 -21.80 3.68
C VAL A 122 -4.99 -22.44 5.06
N PRO A 123 -5.85 -23.43 5.34
CA PRO A 123 -5.94 -24.05 6.66
C PRO A 123 -4.66 -24.76 7.10
N ASP A 124 -3.81 -25.13 6.13
CA ASP A 124 -2.56 -25.84 6.34
C ASP A 124 -1.35 -24.89 6.52
N ALA A 125 -1.59 -23.57 6.64
CA ALA A 125 -0.54 -22.63 7.00
C ALA A 125 0.04 -22.96 8.40
N GLU A 126 1.36 -22.88 8.53
CA GLU A 126 2.09 -23.33 9.71
C GLU A 126 3.08 -22.28 10.25
N ILE A 127 3.43 -22.39 11.53
CA ILE A 127 4.52 -21.60 12.12
C ILE A 127 5.84 -22.25 11.72
N VAL A 128 6.78 -21.43 11.25
CA VAL A 128 8.14 -21.85 10.97
C VAL A 128 9.01 -21.59 12.20
N TRP A 129 9.85 -22.55 12.54
CA TRP A 129 10.73 -22.44 13.71
C TRP A 129 12.21 -22.35 13.34
N ASP A 130 12.54 -22.67 12.09
CA ASP A 130 13.90 -22.56 11.57
C ASP A 130 14.36 -21.10 11.73
N ASP A 131 15.48 -20.92 12.43
CA ASP A 131 16.10 -19.62 12.71
C ASP A 131 15.25 -18.59 13.48
N TYR A 132 14.17 -19.00 14.14
CA TYR A 132 13.35 -18.12 14.98
C TYR A 132 13.92 -18.01 16.41
N SER A 133 14.27 -16.80 16.84
CA SER A 133 14.99 -16.54 18.10
C SER A 133 14.34 -15.53 19.05
N GLU A 134 13.05 -15.22 18.89
CA GLU A 134 12.35 -14.18 19.68
C GLU A 134 11.86 -14.70 21.05
N GLU A 135 12.73 -15.34 21.82
CA GLU A 135 12.37 -15.96 23.10
C GLU A 135 11.86 -14.95 24.14
N ARG A 136 12.43 -13.74 24.16
CA ARG A 136 11.98 -12.68 25.06
C ARG A 136 10.55 -12.24 24.77
N ALA A 137 10.17 -12.18 23.49
CA ALA A 137 8.81 -11.84 23.09
C ALA A 137 7.86 -12.97 23.51
N MET A 138 8.25 -14.23 23.33
CA MET A 138 7.47 -15.39 23.79
C MET A 138 7.26 -15.36 25.30
N ALA A 139 8.32 -15.20 26.10
CA ALA A 139 8.23 -15.09 27.56
C ALA A 139 7.35 -13.93 28.01
N ALA A 140 7.37 -12.81 27.30
CA ALA A 140 6.56 -11.66 27.61
C ALA A 140 5.08 -11.83 27.28
N VAL A 141 4.71 -12.71 26.33
CA VAL A 141 3.34 -12.79 25.76
C VAL A 141 2.64 -14.09 26.13
N TRP A 142 3.32 -15.24 25.97
CA TRP A 142 2.72 -16.57 26.07
C TRP A 142 2.13 -16.95 27.43
N PRO A 143 2.57 -16.40 28.59
CA PRO A 143 1.88 -16.63 29.86
C PRO A 143 0.40 -16.19 29.86
N ARG A 144 0.00 -15.30 28.94
CA ARG A 144 -1.42 -14.93 28.75
C ARG A 144 -2.25 -16.01 28.07
N LEU A 145 -1.59 -16.96 27.40
CA LEU A 145 -2.20 -17.98 26.55
C LEU A 145 -2.05 -19.38 27.13
N MET A 146 -0.96 -19.63 27.88
CA MET A 146 -0.59 -20.91 28.45
C MET A 146 -0.37 -20.76 29.95
N PRO A 147 -1.27 -21.30 30.80
CA PRO A 147 -1.11 -21.22 32.25
C PRO A 147 0.20 -21.84 32.74
N LEU A 148 0.82 -21.21 33.74
CA LEU A 148 2.07 -21.63 34.40
C LEU A 148 3.32 -21.57 33.50
N GLN A 149 3.21 -21.04 32.28
CA GLN A 149 4.36 -20.90 31.39
C GLN A 149 5.35 -19.87 31.92
N GLU A 150 4.88 -18.88 32.70
CA GLU A 150 5.72 -17.85 33.33
C GLU A 150 6.81 -18.42 34.26
N GLU A 151 6.59 -19.56 34.91
CA GLU A 151 7.59 -20.21 35.78
C GLU A 151 8.83 -20.62 34.97
N ASP A 152 8.60 -21.23 33.81
CA ASP A 152 9.66 -21.68 32.89
C ASP A 152 10.25 -20.45 32.15
N GLY A 153 9.39 -19.61 31.58
CA GLY A 153 9.75 -18.45 30.78
C GLY A 153 10.57 -17.36 31.50
N TYR A 154 10.52 -17.29 32.84
CA TYR A 154 11.26 -16.30 33.63
C TYR A 154 12.53 -16.83 34.29
N VAL A 155 12.68 -18.16 34.42
CA VAL A 155 13.75 -18.75 35.23
C VAL A 155 14.70 -19.59 34.38
N GLU A 156 14.18 -20.39 33.45
CA GLU A 156 14.99 -21.36 32.71
C GLU A 156 15.71 -20.72 31.51
N ALA A 157 16.91 -21.23 31.21
CA ALA A 157 17.72 -20.74 30.11
C ALA A 157 17.41 -21.43 28.77
N ASP A 158 16.78 -22.61 28.81
CA ASP A 158 16.52 -23.49 27.67
C ASP A 158 15.02 -23.86 27.57
N VAL A 159 14.16 -22.86 27.72
CA VAL A 159 12.70 -23.02 27.70
C VAL A 159 12.26 -23.77 26.42
N PRO A 160 11.57 -24.92 26.54
CA PRO A 160 11.16 -25.72 25.39
C PRO A 160 9.87 -25.14 24.76
N TRP A 161 9.93 -23.94 24.20
CA TRP A 161 8.81 -23.17 23.66
C TRP A 161 7.89 -23.99 22.74
N GLN A 162 8.46 -24.70 21.76
CA GLN A 162 7.66 -25.50 20.84
C GLN A 162 6.87 -26.61 21.56
N ARG A 163 7.44 -27.20 22.61
CA ARG A 163 6.78 -28.24 23.40
C ARG A 163 5.64 -27.67 24.24
N TRP A 164 5.80 -26.47 24.80
CA TRP A 164 4.72 -25.74 25.47
C TRP A 164 3.53 -25.55 24.53
N LEU A 165 3.79 -25.03 23.33
CA LEU A 165 2.76 -24.81 22.31
C LEU A 165 2.09 -26.11 21.86
N GLN A 166 2.87 -27.16 21.58
CA GLN A 166 2.34 -28.47 21.18
C GLN A 166 1.45 -29.09 22.27
N THR A 167 1.87 -28.96 23.53
CA THR A 167 1.11 -29.48 24.69
C THR A 167 -0.20 -28.69 24.88
N ALA A 168 -0.15 -27.37 24.73
CA ALA A 168 -1.33 -26.50 24.83
C ALA A 168 -2.31 -26.68 23.66
N ALA A 169 -1.81 -26.85 22.43
CA ALA A 169 -2.61 -27.05 21.23
C ALA A 169 -3.23 -28.47 21.13
N GLY A 170 -2.57 -29.46 21.75
CA GLY A 170 -3.01 -30.86 21.78
C GLY A 170 -2.69 -31.64 20.48
N ARG A 171 -3.03 -32.94 20.50
CA ARG A 171 -2.56 -33.97 19.55
C ARG A 171 -2.96 -33.80 18.06
N LYS A 172 -3.71 -32.75 17.68
CA LYS A 172 -4.21 -32.56 16.30
C LYS A 172 -3.40 -31.55 15.47
N ASN A 173 -2.14 -31.24 15.84
CA ASN A 173 -1.13 -30.47 15.08
C ASN A 173 -1.68 -29.29 14.26
N ARG A 174 -2.22 -28.30 14.95
CA ARG A 174 -2.70 -27.03 14.36
C ARG A 174 -2.24 -25.86 15.22
N ASN A 175 -0.93 -25.78 15.45
CA ASN A 175 -0.30 -24.81 16.36
C ASN A 175 -0.67 -23.37 16.01
N LEU A 176 -0.59 -23.00 14.72
CA LEU A 176 -1.00 -21.67 14.26
C LEU A 176 -2.49 -21.41 14.54
N GLN A 177 -3.36 -22.37 14.24
CA GLN A 177 -4.81 -22.23 14.47
C GLN A 177 -5.17 -22.06 15.92
N TRP A 178 -4.53 -22.85 16.79
CA TRP A 178 -4.72 -22.73 18.22
C TRP A 178 -4.26 -21.35 18.70
N MET A 179 -3.07 -20.90 18.29
CA MET A 179 -2.51 -19.60 18.67
C MET A 179 -3.44 -18.46 18.28
N VAL A 180 -3.84 -18.39 17.01
CA VAL A 180 -4.71 -17.34 16.48
C VAL A 180 -6.05 -17.31 17.21
N ARG A 181 -6.60 -18.48 17.55
CA ARG A 181 -7.83 -18.58 18.34
C ARG A 181 -7.64 -18.03 19.76
N GLN A 182 -6.53 -18.32 20.43
CA GLN A 182 -6.27 -17.81 21.77
C GLN A 182 -6.14 -16.28 21.76
N PHE A 183 -5.37 -15.72 20.83
CA PHE A 183 -5.28 -14.26 20.67
C PHE A 183 -6.64 -13.61 20.42
N ALA A 184 -7.48 -14.22 19.57
CA ALA A 184 -8.81 -13.69 19.28
C ALA A 184 -9.73 -13.65 20.52
N GLN A 185 -9.51 -14.56 21.48
CA GLN A 185 -10.28 -14.71 22.71
C GLN A 185 -9.75 -13.88 23.89
N LEU A 186 -8.57 -13.25 23.78
CA LEU A 186 -8.02 -12.40 24.83
C LEU A 186 -9.02 -11.27 25.21
N PRO A 187 -9.21 -10.98 26.51
CA PRO A 187 -10.13 -9.96 26.99
C PRO A 187 -9.53 -8.54 26.91
N VAL A 188 -8.91 -8.22 25.77
CA VAL A 188 -8.31 -6.90 25.48
C VAL A 188 -8.88 -6.34 24.17
N PRO A 189 -8.81 -5.03 23.93
CA PRO A 189 -9.21 -4.43 22.64
C PRO A 189 -8.54 -5.10 21.43
N ASP A 190 -9.22 -5.12 20.28
CA ASP A 190 -8.71 -5.78 19.06
C ASP A 190 -7.39 -5.19 18.53
N LEU A 191 -7.10 -3.92 18.85
CA LEU A 191 -5.78 -3.33 18.57
C LEU A 191 -4.69 -3.98 19.42
N ASP A 192 -4.95 -4.20 20.71
CA ASP A 192 -3.97 -4.77 21.62
C ASP A 192 -3.75 -6.26 21.32
N LYS A 193 -4.78 -6.99 20.90
CA LYS A 193 -4.64 -8.36 20.38
C LYS A 193 -3.65 -8.42 19.23
N ALA A 194 -3.81 -7.52 18.25
CA ALA A 194 -2.93 -7.45 17.09
C ALA A 194 -1.49 -7.10 17.51
N LEU A 195 -1.32 -6.06 18.31
CA LEU A 195 0.02 -5.65 18.79
C LEU A 195 0.74 -6.74 19.58
N LEU A 196 0.03 -7.50 20.42
CA LEU A 196 0.63 -8.60 21.18
C LEU A 196 1.10 -9.74 20.26
N TYR A 197 0.30 -10.13 19.27
CA TYR A 197 0.69 -11.16 18.30
C TYR A 197 1.84 -10.68 17.41
N ASP A 198 1.71 -9.47 16.86
CA ASP A 198 2.70 -8.88 15.95
C ASP A 198 4.07 -8.75 16.64
N SER A 199 4.09 -8.51 17.96
CA SER A 199 5.33 -8.43 18.75
C SER A 199 6.12 -9.74 18.82
N LEU A 200 5.49 -10.88 18.52
CA LEU A 200 6.16 -12.16 18.44
C LEU A 200 6.97 -12.31 17.14
N HIS A 201 6.64 -11.58 16.07
CA HIS A 201 7.26 -11.74 14.76
C HIS A 201 7.29 -13.22 14.29
N LEU A 202 6.20 -13.97 14.53
CA LEU A 202 6.13 -15.39 14.17
C LEU A 202 6.14 -15.54 12.64
N PRO A 203 7.13 -16.23 12.06
CA PRO A 203 7.12 -16.53 10.64
C PRO A 203 6.07 -17.61 10.36
N VAL A 204 5.27 -17.36 9.33
CA VAL A 204 4.21 -18.25 8.87
C VAL A 204 4.52 -18.69 7.45
N ARG A 205 4.41 -19.99 7.19
CA ARG A 205 4.56 -20.60 5.85
C ARG A 205 3.21 -21.03 5.30
N TRP A 206 3.00 -20.81 4.01
CA TRP A 206 1.81 -21.26 3.29
C TRP A 206 2.14 -21.67 1.85
N HIS A 207 1.44 -22.68 1.35
CA HIS A 207 1.59 -23.20 -0.01
C HIS A 207 0.60 -22.52 -0.96
N LEU A 208 1.07 -22.11 -2.15
CA LEU A 208 0.21 -21.49 -3.15
C LEU A 208 -0.45 -22.51 -4.08
N ASP A 209 0.15 -23.68 -4.28
CA ASP A 209 -0.37 -24.77 -5.12
C ASP A 209 -1.08 -24.24 -6.39
N ASP A 210 -2.32 -24.64 -6.65
CA ASP A 210 -3.17 -24.09 -7.71
C ASP A 210 -4.19 -23.05 -7.17
N GLN A 211 -3.91 -22.41 -6.04
CA GLN A 211 -4.81 -21.46 -5.39
C GLN A 211 -5.12 -20.26 -6.31
N ARG A 212 -6.37 -19.81 -6.28
CA ARG A 212 -6.84 -18.68 -7.11
C ARG A 212 -6.20 -17.34 -6.76
N PHE A 213 -5.71 -17.17 -5.53
CA PHE A 213 -5.12 -15.93 -5.07
C PHE A 213 -3.63 -15.79 -5.45
N SER A 214 -2.98 -16.84 -5.95
CA SER A 214 -1.64 -16.76 -6.56
C SER A 214 -1.62 -15.70 -7.68
N ARG A 215 -0.48 -15.05 -7.91
CA ARG A 215 -0.31 -14.10 -9.04
C ARG A 215 -0.74 -14.71 -10.37
N THR A 216 -0.48 -16.00 -10.51
CA THR A 216 -0.77 -16.80 -11.70
C THR A 216 -2.25 -17.01 -11.96
N ARG A 217 -3.15 -16.75 -10.99
CA ARG A 217 -4.60 -16.95 -11.16
C ARG A 217 -5.45 -15.78 -10.67
N ASN A 218 -4.84 -14.80 -10.02
CA ASN A 218 -5.50 -13.66 -9.39
C ASN A 218 -5.89 -12.59 -10.42
N TRP A 219 -6.84 -12.93 -11.29
CA TRP A 219 -7.56 -11.96 -12.12
C TRP A 219 -9.07 -12.17 -12.00
N GLN A 220 -9.80 -11.07 -12.15
CA GLN A 220 -11.24 -11.04 -12.08
C GLN A 220 -11.86 -11.15 -13.48
N PRO A 221 -12.99 -11.89 -13.62
CA PRO A 221 -13.80 -11.82 -14.82
C PRO A 221 -14.30 -10.39 -15.06
N VAL A 222 -14.21 -9.93 -16.31
CA VAL A 222 -14.73 -8.61 -16.71
C VAL A 222 -15.77 -8.76 -17.80
N ARG A 223 -16.77 -7.88 -17.82
CA ARG A 223 -17.84 -7.89 -18.84
C ARG A 223 -17.29 -7.69 -20.26
N ARG A 224 -16.30 -6.82 -20.40
CA ARG A 224 -15.65 -6.50 -21.68
C ARG A 224 -14.16 -6.29 -21.44
N VAL A 225 -13.34 -7.01 -22.21
CA VAL A 225 -11.89 -6.81 -22.25
C VAL A 225 -11.60 -5.67 -23.23
N PHE A 226 -10.74 -4.75 -22.81
CA PHE A 226 -10.14 -3.76 -23.70
C PHE A 226 -8.94 -4.39 -24.41
N PHE A 227 -9.03 -4.47 -25.74
CA PHE A 227 -7.95 -4.93 -26.61
C PHE A 227 -7.17 -3.73 -27.13
N HIS A 228 -5.84 -3.85 -27.12
CA HIS A 228 -4.96 -2.82 -27.65
C HIS A 228 -4.69 -3.07 -29.13
N HIS A 229 -4.88 -2.02 -29.93
CA HIS A 229 -4.59 -2.03 -31.38
C HIS A 229 -3.55 -0.97 -31.76
N GLU A 230 -3.25 -0.06 -30.84
CA GLU A 230 -2.28 1.02 -30.96
C GLU A 230 -1.21 0.86 -29.88
N PRO A 231 -0.02 1.49 -30.05
CA PRO A 231 1.00 1.53 -29.01
C PRO A 231 0.46 1.97 -27.65
N LEU A 232 1.06 1.45 -26.57
CA LEU A 232 0.71 1.87 -25.22
C LEU A 232 1.08 3.33 -24.99
N ILE A 233 0.24 4.04 -24.23
CA ILE A 233 0.48 5.44 -23.88
C ILE A 233 1.78 5.54 -23.08
N THR A 234 2.74 6.26 -23.63
CA THR A 234 4.04 6.51 -23.00
C THR A 234 3.96 7.69 -22.03
N ARG A 235 4.93 7.78 -21.11
CA ARG A 235 5.03 8.91 -20.17
C ARG A 235 5.08 10.27 -20.88
N GLY A 236 5.68 10.34 -22.07
CA GLY A 236 5.80 11.59 -22.84
C GLY A 236 4.47 12.15 -23.33
N GLU A 237 3.44 11.32 -23.45
CA GLU A 237 2.12 11.68 -23.95
C GLU A 237 1.17 12.14 -22.83
N VAL A 238 1.58 11.99 -21.57
CA VAL A 238 0.75 12.29 -20.39
C VAL A 238 1.07 13.67 -19.84
N SER A 239 0.03 14.49 -19.63
CA SER A 239 0.11 15.77 -18.94
C SER A 239 -0.88 15.79 -17.78
N LEU A 240 -0.39 15.85 -16.53
CA LEU A 240 -1.27 15.90 -15.36
C LEU A 240 -2.18 17.13 -15.39
N ALA A 241 -1.68 18.27 -15.87
CA ALA A 241 -2.49 19.48 -16.00
C ALA A 241 -3.69 19.25 -16.95
N ARG A 242 -3.47 18.58 -18.09
CA ARG A 242 -4.55 18.24 -19.04
C ARG A 242 -5.51 17.21 -18.45
N GLU A 243 -4.99 16.18 -17.79
CA GLU A 243 -5.81 15.12 -17.18
C GLU A 243 -6.69 15.65 -16.03
N LEU A 244 -6.13 16.50 -15.17
CA LEU A 244 -6.84 17.10 -14.02
C LEU A 244 -7.79 18.24 -14.43
N ALA A 245 -7.64 18.83 -15.61
CA ALA A 245 -8.56 19.84 -16.14
C ALA A 245 -9.83 19.23 -16.77
N GLN A 246 -9.85 17.91 -17.02
CA GLN A 246 -11.04 17.22 -17.51
C GLN A 246 -12.09 17.07 -16.38
N ALA A 247 -13.34 16.80 -16.77
CA ALA A 247 -14.40 16.46 -15.81
C ALA A 247 -13.94 15.31 -14.88
N PRO A 248 -14.20 15.38 -13.56
CA PRO A 248 -13.71 14.36 -12.63
C PRO A 248 -14.32 12.97 -12.93
N PRO A 249 -13.59 11.87 -12.65
CA PRO A 249 -14.14 10.52 -12.76
C PRO A 249 -15.34 10.33 -11.83
N VAL A 250 -16.34 9.57 -12.30
CA VAL A 250 -17.49 9.20 -11.47
C VAL A 250 -17.09 8.11 -10.48
N LEU A 251 -17.22 8.40 -9.18
CA LEU A 251 -16.95 7.47 -8.10
C LEU A 251 -18.24 6.76 -7.68
N HIS A 252 -18.35 5.46 -7.98
CA HIS A 252 -19.49 4.64 -7.58
C HIS A 252 -19.23 3.99 -6.22
N ARG A 253 -20.02 4.34 -5.21
CA ARG A 253 -19.99 3.66 -3.92
C ARG A 253 -20.50 2.23 -4.05
N LEU A 254 -19.76 1.27 -3.49
CA LEU A 254 -20.14 -0.14 -3.47
C LEU A 254 -20.97 -0.46 -2.22
N SER A 255 -21.75 -1.54 -2.29
CA SER A 255 -22.40 -2.11 -1.10
C SER A 255 -21.36 -2.73 -0.16
N THR A 256 -21.68 -2.87 1.13
CA THR A 256 -20.75 -3.47 2.12
C THR A 256 -20.25 -4.85 1.68
N LYS A 257 -21.13 -5.70 1.16
CA LYS A 257 -20.76 -7.04 0.65
C LYS A 257 -19.77 -6.98 -0.52
N GLN A 258 -19.96 -6.03 -1.44
CA GLN A 258 -19.01 -5.81 -2.52
C GLN A 258 -17.68 -5.26 -1.99
N GLY A 259 -17.74 -4.37 -1.00
CA GLY A 259 -16.55 -3.84 -0.34
C GLY A 259 -15.75 -4.92 0.40
N GLU A 260 -16.42 -5.86 1.08
CA GLU A 260 -15.77 -7.02 1.72
C GLU A 260 -15.02 -7.87 0.70
N ALA A 261 -15.63 -8.11 -0.47
CA ALA A 261 -14.95 -8.82 -1.57
C ALA A 261 -13.71 -8.05 -2.07
N VAL A 262 -13.76 -6.72 -2.11
CA VAL A 262 -12.61 -5.87 -2.45
C VAL A 262 -11.52 -5.96 -1.36
N MET A 263 -11.89 -5.98 -0.07
CA MET A 263 -10.93 -6.15 1.04
C MET A 263 -10.24 -7.52 0.99
N HIS A 264 -10.97 -8.58 0.64
CA HIS A 264 -10.36 -9.89 0.40
C HIS A 264 -9.39 -9.87 -0.78
N MET A 265 -9.79 -9.26 -1.90
CA MET A 265 -8.96 -9.18 -3.09
C MET A 265 -7.65 -8.42 -2.85
N ILE A 266 -7.67 -7.29 -2.15
CA ILE A 266 -6.43 -6.55 -1.87
C ILE A 266 -5.51 -7.35 -0.94
N ARG A 267 -6.03 -8.06 0.07
CA ARG A 267 -5.20 -8.93 0.92
C ARG A 267 -4.57 -10.05 0.11
N GLU A 268 -5.33 -10.68 -0.80
CA GLU A 268 -4.82 -11.67 -1.75
C GLU A 268 -3.70 -11.11 -2.64
N ILE A 269 -3.90 -9.91 -3.19
CA ILE A 269 -2.93 -9.22 -4.05
C ILE A 269 -1.62 -8.94 -3.31
N MET A 270 -1.71 -8.45 -2.07
CA MET A 270 -0.57 -7.98 -1.29
C MET A 270 0.20 -9.15 -0.65
N LEU A 271 -0.52 -10.14 -0.12
CA LEU A 271 0.06 -11.35 0.48
C LEU A 271 1.02 -12.05 -0.48
N VAL A 272 0.60 -12.28 -1.73
CA VAL A 272 1.41 -13.01 -2.72
C VAL A 272 2.57 -12.20 -3.29
N ARG A 273 2.92 -11.07 -2.66
CA ARG A 273 4.02 -10.18 -3.04
C ARG A 273 4.85 -9.76 -1.84
N TYR A 274 4.69 -10.43 -0.69
CA TYR A 274 5.34 -10.07 0.58
C TYR A 274 5.14 -8.58 0.90
N ARG A 275 3.92 -8.09 0.68
CA ARG A 275 3.55 -6.73 1.02
C ARG A 275 2.44 -6.77 2.04
N GLU A 276 2.61 -5.97 3.07
CA GLU A 276 1.58 -5.64 4.03
C GLU A 276 1.65 -4.14 4.32
N LEU A 277 0.53 -3.45 4.14
CA LEU A 277 0.41 -2.03 4.44
C LEU A 277 -0.86 -1.77 5.22
N TYR A 278 -0.82 -0.72 6.04
CA TYR A 278 -1.87 -0.38 6.99
C TYR A 278 -3.24 -0.25 6.31
N GLY A 279 -3.31 0.50 5.20
CA GLY A 279 -4.56 0.70 4.47
C GLY A 279 -5.05 -0.52 3.71
N THR A 280 -4.13 -1.36 3.23
CA THR A 280 -4.48 -2.60 2.49
C THR A 280 -4.95 -3.72 3.40
N THR A 281 -4.46 -3.79 4.64
CA THR A 281 -4.88 -4.80 5.63
C THR A 281 -6.16 -4.39 6.35
N LEU A 282 -6.27 -3.11 6.76
CA LEU A 282 -7.27 -2.63 7.73
C LEU A 282 -8.38 -1.75 7.13
N GLY A 283 -8.58 -1.81 5.82
CA GLY A 283 -9.58 -1.02 5.11
C GLY A 283 -11.03 -1.25 5.57
N ASP A 284 -11.86 -0.21 5.46
CA ASP A 284 -13.30 -0.28 5.76
C ASP A 284 -14.10 -0.68 4.51
N PRO A 285 -14.71 -1.87 4.48
CA PRO A 285 -15.50 -2.32 3.33
C PRO A 285 -16.71 -1.40 3.03
N ARG A 286 -17.18 -0.61 4.00
CA ARG A 286 -18.34 0.30 3.81
C ARG A 286 -17.96 1.61 3.10
N SER A 287 -16.67 1.87 2.94
CA SER A 287 -16.12 3.09 2.34
C SER A 287 -15.68 2.89 0.88
N VAL A 288 -15.78 1.67 0.36
CA VAL A 288 -15.23 1.34 -0.95
C VAL A 288 -15.99 2.08 -2.07
N VAL A 289 -15.23 2.78 -2.90
CA VAL A 289 -15.67 3.38 -4.15
C VAL A 289 -14.91 2.78 -5.33
N ARG A 290 -15.54 2.77 -6.50
CA ARG A 290 -14.97 2.30 -7.77
C ARG A 290 -15.13 3.36 -8.85
N ALA A 291 -14.11 3.54 -9.67
CA ALA A 291 -14.17 4.31 -10.91
C ALA A 291 -13.74 3.43 -12.10
N ASP A 292 -14.46 3.54 -13.22
CA ASP A 292 -14.05 2.98 -14.51
C ASP A 292 -13.56 4.12 -15.40
N VAL A 293 -12.27 4.14 -15.73
CA VAL A 293 -11.59 5.30 -16.36
C VAL A 293 -11.23 5.04 -17.83
N GLY A 294 -11.86 4.04 -18.44
CA GLY A 294 -11.62 3.65 -19.83
C GLY A 294 -10.40 2.74 -20.00
N ARG A 295 -10.16 2.30 -21.24
CA ARG A 295 -9.05 1.39 -21.62
C ARG A 295 -8.97 0.11 -20.77
N GLY A 296 -10.12 -0.38 -20.27
CA GLY A 296 -10.17 -1.56 -19.41
C GLY A 296 -9.59 -1.33 -18.01
N VAL A 297 -9.47 -0.09 -17.55
CA VAL A 297 -8.93 0.23 -16.22
C VAL A 297 -10.06 0.54 -15.25
N SER A 298 -10.03 -0.14 -14.10
CA SER A 298 -10.92 0.10 -12.95
C SER A 298 -10.07 0.40 -11.72
N ILE A 299 -10.41 1.46 -11.00
CA ILE A 299 -9.70 1.91 -9.79
C ILE A 299 -10.64 1.75 -8.61
N TYR A 300 -10.15 1.13 -7.53
CA TYR A 300 -10.86 0.96 -6.27
C TYR A 300 -10.14 1.78 -5.20
N LEU A 301 -10.90 2.54 -4.42
CA LEU A 301 -10.40 3.34 -3.30
C LEU A 301 -11.26 3.10 -2.05
N TRP A 302 -10.67 3.17 -0.87
CA TRP A 302 -11.36 3.03 0.41
C TRP A 302 -10.62 3.77 1.54
N ASN A 303 -11.31 3.98 2.65
CA ASN A 303 -10.79 4.59 3.87
C ASN A 303 -10.59 3.55 4.97
N LEU A 304 -10.13 4.02 6.14
CA LEU A 304 -9.99 3.19 7.33
C LEU A 304 -11.26 3.16 8.17
N CYS A 305 -11.46 2.03 8.84
CA CYS A 305 -12.47 1.89 9.89
C CYS A 305 -12.23 2.94 10.97
N PRO A 306 -13.28 3.54 11.58
CA PRO A 306 -13.12 4.58 12.59
C PRO A 306 -12.09 4.27 13.69
N ALA A 307 -12.02 3.01 14.15
CA ALA A 307 -11.12 2.59 15.23
C ALA A 307 -9.63 2.44 14.81
N ARG A 308 -9.36 2.45 13.49
CA ARG A 308 -8.01 2.30 12.91
C ARG A 308 -7.50 3.61 12.31
N ARG A 309 -8.27 4.71 12.33
CA ARG A 309 -7.86 5.96 11.67
C ARG A 309 -6.62 6.56 12.33
N LEU A 310 -5.76 7.16 11.52
CA LEU A 310 -4.63 7.93 12.03
C LEU A 310 -5.13 9.10 12.89
N PRO A 311 -4.40 9.55 13.93
CA PRO A 311 -4.90 10.57 14.85
C PRO A 311 -5.31 11.90 14.19
N LEU A 312 -4.49 12.38 13.24
CA LEU A 312 -4.73 13.65 12.54
C LEU A 312 -5.05 13.46 11.06
N ARG A 313 -4.31 12.61 10.35
CA ARG A 313 -4.42 12.52 8.89
C ARG A 313 -5.60 11.65 8.48
N GLY A 314 -6.26 12.00 7.38
CA GLY A 314 -7.18 11.09 6.69
C GLY A 314 -6.41 10.08 5.85
N TYR A 315 -6.97 8.89 5.65
CA TYR A 315 -6.30 7.80 4.96
C TYR A 315 -7.16 7.26 3.82
N VAL A 316 -6.55 7.11 2.64
CA VAL A 316 -7.12 6.43 1.48
C VAL A 316 -6.14 5.35 1.03
N ALA A 317 -6.63 4.15 0.81
CA ALA A 317 -5.89 3.09 0.12
C ALA A 317 -6.65 2.65 -1.12
N GLY A 318 -5.96 1.99 -2.03
CA GLY A 318 -6.55 1.60 -3.30
C GLY A 318 -5.73 0.60 -4.09
N PHE A 319 -6.35 0.08 -5.15
CA PHE A 319 -5.65 -0.66 -6.20
C PHE A 319 -6.31 -0.46 -7.55
N THR A 320 -5.56 -0.78 -8.60
CA THR A 320 -6.04 -0.70 -9.99
C THR A 320 -6.07 -2.08 -10.63
N LEU A 321 -7.16 -2.37 -11.33
CA LEU A 321 -7.28 -3.51 -12.23
C LEU A 321 -7.15 -3.06 -13.69
N LYS A 322 -6.35 -3.77 -14.48
CA LYS A 322 -6.35 -3.69 -15.95
C LYS A 322 -6.97 -4.97 -16.51
N ASN A 323 -8.13 -4.82 -17.15
CA ASN A 323 -8.95 -5.91 -17.64
C ASN A 323 -9.30 -6.95 -16.55
N GLY A 324 -9.26 -6.58 -15.26
CA GLY A 324 -9.45 -7.49 -14.13
C GLY A 324 -8.16 -8.07 -13.54
N VAL A 325 -6.99 -7.79 -14.12
CA VAL A 325 -5.68 -8.14 -13.54
C VAL A 325 -5.22 -7.02 -12.60
N PRO A 326 -4.83 -7.32 -11.34
CA PRO A 326 -4.23 -6.35 -10.43
C PRO A 326 -2.87 -5.87 -10.93
N ILE A 327 -2.71 -4.56 -11.12
CA ILE A 327 -1.48 -3.99 -11.71
C ILE A 327 -0.74 -3.02 -10.81
N ASN A 328 -1.41 -2.40 -9.84
CA ASN A 328 -0.80 -1.49 -8.88
C ASN A 328 -1.62 -1.40 -7.59
N TYR A 329 -1.03 -0.80 -6.57
CA TYR A 329 -1.71 -0.31 -5.38
C TYR A 329 -1.30 1.13 -5.07
N VAL A 330 -2.12 1.82 -4.28
CA VAL A 330 -1.94 3.22 -3.91
C VAL A 330 -2.30 3.44 -2.44
N GLU A 331 -1.54 4.31 -1.78
CA GLU A 331 -1.89 4.88 -0.48
C GLU A 331 -1.80 6.40 -0.56
N ALA A 332 -2.77 7.07 0.03
CA ALA A 332 -2.93 8.51 0.00
C ALA A 332 -3.29 8.99 1.41
N ILE A 333 -2.43 9.81 2.01
CA ILE A 333 -2.53 10.21 3.40
C ILE A 333 -2.53 11.73 3.46
N GLY A 334 -3.63 12.33 3.92
CA GLY A 334 -3.85 13.77 3.78
C GLY A 334 -4.26 14.50 5.06
N LEU A 335 -4.11 15.83 5.04
CA LEU A 335 -4.57 16.77 6.07
C LEU A 335 -4.82 18.13 5.40
N CYS A 336 -5.99 18.74 5.63
CA CYS A 336 -6.43 19.91 4.89
C CYS A 336 -6.38 19.62 3.38
N GLU A 337 -5.82 20.52 2.57
CA GLU A 337 -5.69 20.38 1.12
C GLU A 337 -4.41 19.67 0.68
N TRP A 338 -3.58 19.21 1.62
CA TRP A 338 -2.35 18.49 1.35
C TRP A 338 -2.52 16.97 1.47
N MET A 339 -1.90 16.23 0.55
CA MET A 339 -1.92 14.78 0.52
C MET A 339 -0.57 14.23 0.08
N GLU A 340 -0.01 13.31 0.87
CA GLU A 340 1.06 12.42 0.44
C GLU A 340 0.50 11.23 -0.32
N MET A 341 1.10 10.88 -1.44
CA MET A 341 0.71 9.72 -2.25
C MET A 341 1.89 8.76 -2.39
N GLY A 342 1.63 7.47 -2.25
CA GLY A 342 2.50 6.37 -2.67
C GLY A 342 1.80 5.59 -3.77
N PHE A 343 2.47 5.35 -4.90
CA PHE A 343 1.90 4.65 -6.05
C PHE A 343 2.88 3.61 -6.57
N ASN A 344 2.52 2.34 -6.46
CA ASN A 344 3.43 1.23 -6.72
C ASN A 344 2.84 0.33 -7.80
N THR A 345 3.47 0.33 -8.98
CA THR A 345 3.14 -0.61 -10.06
C THR A 345 3.95 -1.88 -9.90
N PHE A 346 3.28 -3.03 -9.90
CA PHE A 346 3.97 -4.32 -9.82
C PHE A 346 4.92 -4.52 -11.00
N TYR A 347 6.06 -5.15 -10.75
CA TYR A 347 7.19 -5.27 -11.69
C TYR A 347 6.76 -5.72 -13.09
N THR A 348 5.90 -6.74 -13.16
CA THR A 348 5.30 -7.27 -14.39
C THR A 348 4.75 -6.18 -15.32
N PHE A 349 4.15 -5.14 -14.75
CA PHE A 349 3.34 -4.15 -15.47
C PHE A 349 4.02 -2.79 -15.62
N ARG A 350 5.28 -2.64 -15.21
CA ARG A 350 6.03 -1.37 -15.34
C ARG A 350 6.23 -0.93 -16.79
N GLY A 351 6.25 -1.87 -17.73
CA GLY A 351 6.25 -1.60 -19.19
C GLY A 351 4.88 -1.23 -19.76
N GLY A 352 3.84 -1.08 -18.93
CA GLY A 352 2.49 -0.71 -19.34
C GLY A 352 2.27 0.80 -19.41
N GLU A 353 1.00 1.21 -19.32
CA GLU A 353 0.55 2.61 -19.40
C GLU A 353 0.69 3.38 -18.07
N VAL A 354 1.82 3.20 -17.39
CA VAL A 354 1.99 3.57 -15.95
C VAL A 354 1.69 5.04 -15.69
N ALA A 355 2.23 5.95 -16.50
CA ALA A 355 2.02 7.39 -16.32
C ALA A 355 0.55 7.80 -16.50
N TRP A 356 -0.15 7.19 -17.47
CA TRP A 356 -1.55 7.48 -17.73
C TRP A 356 -2.43 6.94 -16.59
N ILE A 357 -2.16 5.71 -16.13
CA ILE A 357 -2.86 5.09 -15.00
C ILE A 357 -2.62 5.89 -13.71
N TYR A 358 -1.39 6.36 -13.47
CA TYR A 358 -1.08 7.25 -12.36
C TYR A 358 -1.93 8.53 -12.41
N ALA A 359 -2.05 9.15 -13.59
CA ALA A 359 -2.90 10.34 -13.76
C ALA A 359 -4.37 10.05 -13.46
N GLN A 360 -4.90 8.89 -13.89
CA GLN A 360 -6.27 8.50 -13.57
C GLN A 360 -6.49 8.22 -12.07
N ALA A 361 -5.54 7.53 -11.42
CA ALA A 361 -5.56 7.32 -9.97
C ALA A 361 -5.53 8.66 -9.22
N LEU A 362 -4.71 9.60 -9.66
CA LEU A 362 -4.63 10.93 -9.08
C LEU A 362 -5.94 11.72 -9.26
N ARG A 363 -6.58 11.65 -10.45
CA ARG A 363 -7.91 12.26 -10.67
C ARG A 363 -8.95 11.72 -9.69
N CYS A 364 -9.00 10.39 -9.50
CA CYS A 364 -9.91 9.77 -8.53
C CYS A 364 -9.63 10.21 -7.09
N LEU A 365 -8.35 10.31 -6.71
CA LEU A 365 -7.96 10.76 -5.36
C LEU A 365 -8.28 12.24 -5.12
N VAL A 366 -8.03 13.11 -6.10
CA VAL A 366 -8.37 14.55 -6.01
C VAL A 366 -9.88 14.71 -5.87
N GLU A 367 -10.67 13.98 -6.65
CA GLU A 367 -12.14 13.99 -6.52
C GLU A 367 -12.59 13.50 -5.14
N LEU A 368 -12.02 12.39 -4.66
CA LEU A 368 -12.41 11.79 -3.38
C LEU A 368 -12.00 12.64 -2.16
N THR A 369 -10.85 13.30 -2.22
CA THR A 369 -10.23 13.95 -1.06
C THR A 369 -10.32 15.47 -1.09
N GLY A 370 -10.52 16.09 -2.25
CA GLY A 370 -10.41 17.54 -2.43
C GLY A 370 -8.98 18.09 -2.33
N ALA A 371 -7.96 17.22 -2.34
CA ALA A 371 -6.56 17.65 -2.23
C ALA A 371 -6.15 18.58 -3.38
N LYS A 372 -5.43 19.65 -3.03
CA LYS A 372 -4.89 20.64 -3.98
C LYS A 372 -3.36 20.66 -4.02
N CYS A 373 -2.70 20.05 -3.04
CA CYS A 373 -1.25 19.90 -2.97
C CYS A 373 -0.90 18.43 -2.78
N ILE A 374 -0.23 17.84 -3.77
CA ILE A 374 0.13 16.42 -3.81
C ILE A 374 1.62 16.31 -3.56
N SER A 375 2.03 15.51 -2.59
CA SER A 375 3.43 15.30 -2.20
C SER A 375 3.85 13.86 -2.45
N MET A 376 5.05 13.67 -2.98
CA MET A 376 5.73 12.37 -3.00
C MET A 376 6.80 12.34 -1.90
N TYR A 377 6.72 11.32 -1.04
CA TYR A 377 7.65 11.11 0.07
C TYR A 377 9.06 10.70 -0.43
N PRO A 378 10.16 11.16 0.20
CA PRO A 378 11.54 10.86 -0.18
C PRO A 378 11.85 9.40 -0.54
N TYR A 379 11.35 8.44 0.24
CA TYR A 379 11.56 7.01 -0.03
C TYR A 379 11.02 6.57 -1.41
N GLN A 380 9.90 7.16 -1.86
CA GLN A 380 9.33 6.89 -3.19
C GLN A 380 10.17 7.48 -4.33
N LEU A 381 11.10 8.39 -4.03
CA LEU A 381 12.00 9.03 -4.98
C LEU A 381 13.40 8.39 -4.98
N GLY A 382 13.73 7.58 -3.98
CA GLY A 382 15.01 6.89 -3.84
C GLY A 382 15.79 7.13 -2.55
N ASP A 383 15.23 7.82 -1.55
CA ASP A 383 15.90 8.01 -0.26
C ASP A 383 15.87 6.71 0.56
N GLY A 384 17.02 6.03 0.66
CA GLY A 384 17.12 4.69 1.23
C GLY A 384 16.43 3.60 0.39
N ASN A 385 16.17 3.87 -0.89
CA ASN A 385 15.50 2.95 -1.81
C ASN A 385 16.23 2.90 -3.16
N ASP A 386 17.17 1.97 -3.30
CA ASP A 386 17.97 1.86 -4.53
C ASP A 386 17.14 1.47 -5.77
N GLU A 387 16.04 0.74 -5.58
CA GLU A 387 15.12 0.38 -6.67
C GLU A 387 14.47 1.62 -7.32
N ALA A 388 14.06 2.59 -6.49
CA ALA A 388 13.53 3.87 -6.96
C ALA A 388 14.62 4.73 -7.65
N ILE A 389 15.89 4.59 -7.26
CA ILE A 389 17.03 5.22 -7.94
C ILE A 389 17.25 4.60 -9.31
N GLU A 390 17.28 3.26 -9.41
CA GLU A 390 17.49 2.52 -10.65
C GLU A 390 16.37 2.77 -11.68
N SER A 391 15.12 2.83 -11.22
CA SER A 391 13.97 3.16 -12.08
C SER A 391 13.90 4.62 -12.50
N GLY A 392 14.70 5.51 -11.89
CA GLY A 392 14.67 6.94 -12.15
C GLY A 392 13.38 7.62 -11.69
N ALA A 393 12.78 7.15 -10.58
CA ALA A 393 11.49 7.59 -10.06
C ALA A 393 11.40 9.12 -9.91
N PHE A 394 12.47 9.79 -9.46
CA PHE A 394 12.53 11.26 -9.39
C PHE A 394 12.16 11.91 -10.74
N TRP A 395 12.73 11.43 -11.84
CA TRP A 395 12.46 12.00 -13.17
C TRP A 395 11.08 11.62 -13.70
N PHE A 396 10.51 10.49 -13.28
CA PHE A 396 9.12 10.16 -13.57
C PHE A 396 8.18 11.25 -13.05
N TYR A 397 8.25 11.57 -11.76
CA TYR A 397 7.41 12.60 -11.14
C TYR A 397 7.76 14.01 -11.63
N ARG A 398 9.05 14.33 -11.74
CA ARG A 398 9.49 15.64 -12.22
C ARG A 398 8.95 15.96 -13.62
N LYS A 399 8.98 14.98 -14.54
CA LYS A 399 8.45 15.13 -15.91
C LYS A 399 6.92 15.18 -15.96
N LEU A 400 6.22 14.73 -14.91
CA LEU A 400 4.78 14.89 -14.76
C LEU A 400 4.38 16.26 -14.19
N GLY A 401 5.35 17.08 -13.76
CA GLY A 401 5.14 18.45 -13.29
C GLY A 401 5.45 18.68 -11.82
N PHE A 402 5.93 17.67 -11.08
CA PHE A 402 6.27 17.84 -9.67
C PHE A 402 7.51 18.75 -9.50
N ARG A 403 7.52 19.59 -8.46
CA ARG A 403 8.66 20.45 -8.09
C ARG A 403 9.28 20.02 -6.76
N PRO A 404 10.62 20.00 -6.62
CA PRO A 404 11.22 19.90 -5.29
C PRO A 404 10.79 21.07 -4.40
N GLY A 405 10.35 20.81 -3.17
CA GLY A 405 10.00 21.86 -2.21
C GLY A 405 11.22 22.59 -1.65
N ARG A 406 12.35 21.89 -1.55
CA ARG A 406 13.63 22.48 -1.12
C ARG A 406 14.29 23.26 -2.24
N LYS A 407 14.64 24.53 -1.98
CA LYS A 407 15.27 25.45 -2.95
C LYS A 407 16.60 24.93 -3.50
N ASP A 408 17.42 24.26 -2.69
CA ASP A 408 18.70 23.69 -3.13
C ASP A 408 18.50 22.50 -4.08
N LEU A 409 17.51 21.65 -3.81
CA LEU A 409 17.15 20.53 -4.67
C LEU A 409 16.49 20.99 -5.97
N LEU A 410 15.67 22.04 -5.93
CA LEU A 410 15.09 22.65 -7.13
C LEU A 410 16.18 23.17 -8.08
N LYS A 411 17.16 23.91 -7.54
CA LYS A 411 18.33 24.39 -8.32
C LYS A 411 19.13 23.22 -8.92
N LEU A 412 19.29 22.13 -8.16
CA LEU A 412 19.97 20.92 -8.66
C LEU A 412 19.19 20.28 -9.82
N ALA A 413 17.87 20.11 -9.66
CA ALA A 413 17.01 19.55 -10.70
C ALA A 413 17.07 20.39 -11.99
N GLN A 414 17.00 21.71 -11.89
CA GLN A 414 17.10 22.62 -13.05
C GLN A 414 18.44 22.51 -13.79
N ARG A 415 19.55 22.34 -13.06
CA ARG A 415 20.87 22.12 -13.68
C ARG A 415 20.93 20.78 -14.43
N GLU A 416 20.35 19.73 -13.87
CA GLU A 416 20.26 18.44 -14.55
C GLU A 416 19.34 18.50 -15.77
N GLU A 417 18.22 19.23 -15.70
CA GLU A 417 17.34 19.48 -16.85
C GLU A 417 18.09 20.16 -18.00
N GLN A 418 18.93 21.15 -17.70
CA GLN A 418 19.78 21.81 -18.72
C GLN A 418 20.78 20.84 -19.36
N ARG A 419 21.32 19.88 -18.61
CA ARG A 419 22.22 18.85 -19.16
C ARG A 419 21.46 17.87 -20.05
N ILE A 420 20.30 17.39 -19.59
CA ILE A 420 19.40 16.51 -20.36
C ILE A 420 18.96 17.18 -21.67
N ALA A 421 18.66 18.48 -21.63
CA ALA A 421 18.26 19.23 -22.81
C ALA A 421 19.41 19.41 -23.83
N ARG A 422 20.66 19.53 -23.36
CA ARG A 422 21.85 19.64 -24.22
C ARG A 422 22.28 18.31 -24.83
N ASP A 423 22.12 17.22 -24.09
CA ASP A 423 22.47 15.86 -24.53
C ASP A 423 21.35 14.87 -24.18
N PRO A 424 20.54 14.44 -25.16
CA PRO A 424 19.49 13.43 -24.96
C PRO A 424 19.99 12.07 -24.45
N LYS A 425 21.28 11.76 -24.65
CA LYS A 425 21.91 10.52 -24.15
C LYS A 425 22.36 10.65 -22.69
N TYR A 426 22.47 11.86 -22.16
CA TYR A 426 22.84 12.09 -20.77
C TYR A 426 21.86 11.40 -19.81
N ARG A 427 22.42 10.81 -18.74
CA ARG A 427 21.67 10.25 -17.62
C ARG A 427 22.21 10.84 -16.32
N THR A 428 21.30 11.34 -15.49
CA THR A 428 21.63 11.79 -14.14
C THR A 428 22.22 10.64 -13.35
N SER A 429 23.37 10.86 -12.73
CA SER A 429 24.06 9.82 -11.95
C SER A 429 23.25 9.37 -10.74
N ALA A 430 23.42 8.13 -10.30
CA ALA A 430 22.78 7.60 -9.08
C ALA A 430 23.07 8.47 -7.85
N LYS A 431 24.31 8.99 -7.71
CA LYS A 431 24.69 9.92 -6.64
C LYS A 431 23.82 11.19 -6.65
N THR A 432 23.61 11.77 -7.84
CA THR A 432 22.76 12.95 -7.98
C THR A 432 21.28 12.62 -7.72
N LEU A 433 20.78 11.47 -8.19
CA LEU A 433 19.42 11.02 -7.91
C LEU A 433 19.19 10.83 -6.41
N ARG A 434 20.11 10.18 -5.68
CA ARG A 434 20.02 10.03 -4.22
C ARG A 434 19.94 11.38 -3.53
N ARG A 435 20.74 12.37 -3.96
CA ARG A 435 20.65 13.73 -3.43
C ARG A 435 19.29 14.38 -3.71
N LEU A 436 18.78 14.26 -4.93
CA LEU A 436 17.47 14.79 -5.31
C LEU A 436 16.32 14.13 -4.54
N ALA A 437 16.47 12.85 -4.18
CA ALA A 437 15.48 12.09 -3.42
C ALA A 437 15.37 12.49 -1.95
N THR A 438 16.36 13.17 -1.37
CA THR A 438 16.37 13.59 0.07
C THR A 438 15.30 14.62 0.47
N GLY A 439 14.43 15.03 -0.45
CA GLY A 439 13.36 15.98 -0.18
C GLY A 439 12.11 15.65 -0.96
N HIS A 440 10.98 16.10 -0.42
CA HIS A 440 9.68 15.94 -1.06
C HIS A 440 9.62 16.69 -2.39
N VAL A 441 8.87 16.13 -3.33
CA VAL A 441 8.42 16.84 -4.52
C VAL A 441 6.91 17.02 -4.49
N PHE A 442 6.44 18.15 -5.02
CA PHE A 442 5.06 18.61 -4.91
C PHE A 442 4.44 18.87 -6.28
N TYR A 443 3.20 18.44 -6.47
CA TYR A 443 2.36 18.86 -7.57
C TYR A 443 1.20 19.68 -6.99
N GLU A 444 1.09 20.92 -7.44
CA GLU A 444 0.16 21.90 -6.91
C GLU A 444 -0.90 22.23 -7.97
N LEU A 445 -2.15 21.99 -7.62
CA LEU A 445 -3.29 22.24 -8.49
C LEU A 445 -3.63 23.75 -8.52
N PRO A 446 -4.30 24.23 -9.58
CA PRO A 446 -4.77 25.61 -9.65
C PRO A 446 -5.56 26.03 -8.40
N GLY A 447 -5.27 27.23 -7.88
CA GLY A 447 -5.89 27.77 -6.67
C GLY A 447 -5.28 27.29 -5.34
N SER A 448 -4.15 26.57 -5.38
CA SER A 448 -3.33 26.28 -4.20
C SER A 448 -2.37 27.44 -3.86
N GLU A 449 -2.02 27.55 -2.59
CA GLU A 449 -0.97 28.46 -2.11
C GLU A 449 0.40 27.81 -2.32
N ILE A 450 1.09 28.18 -3.41
CA ILE A 450 2.36 27.57 -3.82
C ILE A 450 3.39 27.68 -2.69
N GLY A 451 3.92 26.54 -2.28
CA GLY A 451 5.00 26.45 -1.29
C GLY A 451 4.54 26.39 0.16
N ALA A 452 3.24 26.51 0.44
CA ALA A 452 2.71 26.50 1.82
C ALA A 452 3.09 25.23 2.59
N TRP A 453 3.18 24.09 1.89
CA TRP A 453 3.45 22.77 2.48
C TRP A 453 4.89 22.29 2.33
N ASP A 454 5.80 23.09 1.77
CA ASP A 454 7.16 22.66 1.41
C ASP A 454 7.98 22.17 2.62
N ASN A 455 7.71 22.71 3.81
CA ASN A 455 8.40 22.38 5.06
C ASN A 455 7.54 21.56 6.03
N PHE A 456 6.30 21.26 5.66
CA PHE A 456 5.35 20.61 6.55
C PHE A 456 5.74 19.15 6.81
N SER A 457 5.61 18.72 8.06
CA SER A 457 5.69 17.32 8.48
C SER A 457 4.80 17.08 9.69
N ALA A 458 3.85 16.14 9.58
CA ALA A 458 2.97 15.77 10.69
C ALA A 458 3.75 15.33 11.96
N ARG A 459 4.95 14.77 11.78
CA ARG A 459 5.84 14.38 12.89
C ARG A 459 6.29 15.58 13.74
N LYS A 460 6.49 16.76 13.14
CA LYS A 460 6.88 17.98 13.88
C LYS A 460 5.80 18.39 14.88
N ILE A 461 4.51 18.22 14.54
CA ILE A 461 3.40 18.46 15.48
C ILE A 461 3.53 17.54 16.71
N GLY A 462 3.71 16.24 16.49
CA GLY A 462 3.89 15.27 17.58
C GLY A 462 5.10 15.59 18.47
N MET A 463 6.23 15.97 17.87
CA MET A 463 7.42 16.39 18.61
C MET A 463 7.17 17.64 19.47
N ARG A 464 6.43 18.63 18.95
CA ARG A 464 6.05 19.84 19.71
C ARG A 464 5.11 19.52 20.87
N VAL A 465 4.16 18.61 20.69
CA VAL A 465 3.31 18.11 21.79
C VAL A 465 4.18 17.44 22.86
N ASN A 466 5.13 16.59 22.48
CA ASN A 466 6.03 15.92 23.42
C ASN A 466 6.95 16.91 24.17
N GLN A 467 7.46 17.94 23.48
CA GLN A 467 8.24 19.01 24.13
C GLN A 467 7.40 19.76 25.17
N ARG A 468 6.12 20.01 24.88
CA ARG A 468 5.20 20.59 25.86
C ARG A 468 4.93 19.64 27.02
N MET A 469 4.70 18.35 26.75
CA MET A 469 4.53 17.31 27.77
C MET A 469 5.70 17.25 28.74
N ALA A 470 6.93 17.29 28.22
CA ALA A 470 8.14 17.31 29.04
C ALA A 470 8.22 18.56 29.93
N ARG A 471 8.00 19.75 29.34
CA ARG A 471 8.16 21.04 30.05
C ARG A 471 7.09 21.32 31.10
N GLU A 472 5.83 21.03 30.80
CA GLU A 472 4.69 21.45 31.62
C GLU A 472 4.09 20.31 32.45
N PHE A 473 4.33 19.06 32.07
CA PHE A 473 3.64 17.90 32.65
C PHE A 473 4.62 16.82 33.15
N GLY A 474 5.91 17.14 33.26
CA GLY A 474 6.94 16.22 33.75
C GLY A 474 7.07 14.95 32.90
N GLY A 475 6.76 15.04 31.60
CA GLY A 475 6.79 13.90 30.68
C GLY A 475 5.59 12.95 30.77
N SER A 476 4.56 13.26 31.59
CA SER A 476 3.38 12.40 31.72
C SER A 476 2.37 12.62 30.59
N SER A 477 2.17 11.59 29.76
CA SER A 477 1.18 11.55 28.68
C SER A 477 -0.25 11.70 29.19
N ASP A 478 -0.58 11.06 30.31
CA ASP A 478 -1.91 11.15 30.93
C ASP A 478 -2.24 12.56 31.41
N ARG A 479 -1.26 13.24 32.01
CA ARG A 479 -1.46 14.61 32.53
C ARG A 479 -1.69 15.61 31.39
N ILE A 480 -0.87 15.58 30.33
CA ILE A 480 -1.06 16.49 29.19
C ILE A 480 -2.40 16.21 28.49
N ARG A 481 -2.78 14.94 28.30
CA ARG A 481 -4.04 14.54 27.67
C ARG A 481 -5.25 15.08 28.43
N LYS A 482 -5.29 14.85 29.75
CA LYS A 482 -6.37 15.36 30.62
C LYS A 482 -6.43 16.89 30.63
N ALA A 483 -5.28 17.55 30.76
CA ALA A 483 -5.21 19.01 30.79
C ALA A 483 -5.64 19.65 29.45
N ALA A 484 -5.13 19.13 28.33
CA ALA A 484 -5.44 19.65 27.01
C ALA A 484 -6.91 19.42 26.62
N SER A 485 -7.47 18.25 26.97
CA SER A 485 -8.89 17.95 26.78
C SER A 485 -9.79 18.88 27.60
N LYS A 486 -9.49 19.07 28.91
CA LYS A 486 -10.24 20.00 29.76
C LYS A 486 -10.19 21.44 29.25
N TRP A 487 -9.01 21.89 28.80
CA TRP A 487 -8.83 23.22 28.21
C TRP A 487 -9.68 23.40 26.94
N LEU A 488 -9.64 22.44 26.01
CA LEU A 488 -10.41 22.51 24.78
C LEU A 488 -11.92 22.48 25.04
N ALA A 489 -12.36 21.65 26.00
CA ALA A 489 -13.75 21.57 26.44
C ALA A 489 -14.27 22.92 26.95
N GLY A 490 -13.46 23.65 27.72
CA GLY A 490 -13.78 25.00 28.17
C GLY A 490 -13.90 26.02 27.03
N ILE A 491 -13.03 25.93 26.02
CA ILE A 491 -13.07 26.84 24.86
C ILE A 491 -14.29 26.57 23.97
N LEU A 492 -14.62 25.29 23.75
CA LEU A 492 -15.71 24.89 22.85
C LEU A 492 -17.07 24.77 23.54
N GLY A 493 -17.14 24.91 24.86
CA GLY A 493 -18.37 24.74 25.64
C GLY A 493 -18.92 23.31 25.60
N VAL A 494 -18.04 22.31 25.50
CA VAL A 494 -18.42 20.89 25.37
C VAL A 494 -18.30 20.19 26.72
N GLN A 495 -19.31 19.42 27.10
CA GLN A 495 -19.25 18.54 28.25
C GLN A 495 -18.61 17.20 27.85
N SER A 496 -17.42 16.91 28.35
CA SER A 496 -16.67 15.69 28.00
C SER A 496 -17.43 14.39 28.28
N ALA A 497 -18.28 14.37 29.32
CA ALA A 497 -19.13 13.22 29.67
C ALA A 497 -20.20 12.87 28.61
N SER A 498 -20.49 13.78 27.68
CA SER A 498 -21.45 13.55 26.59
C SER A 498 -20.84 12.88 25.35
N LEU A 499 -19.51 12.75 25.30
CA LEU A 499 -18.80 12.19 24.15
C LEU A 499 -18.71 10.67 24.26
N GLY A 500 -18.99 9.96 23.16
CA GLY A 500 -18.70 8.53 23.08
C GLY A 500 -17.18 8.26 23.11
N PRO A 501 -16.73 7.03 23.42
CA PRO A 501 -15.30 6.72 23.58
C PRO A 501 -14.41 7.13 22.40
N MET A 502 -14.90 6.93 21.17
CA MET A 502 -14.16 7.29 19.96
C MET A 502 -14.07 8.81 19.76
N GLU A 503 -15.18 9.51 19.99
CA GLU A 503 -15.20 10.97 19.91
C GLU A 503 -14.31 11.58 20.98
N GLN A 504 -14.29 11.01 22.18
CA GLN A 504 -13.40 11.41 23.25
C GLN A 504 -11.92 11.25 22.83
N ALA A 505 -11.54 10.12 22.23
CA ALA A 505 -10.16 9.92 21.75
C ALA A 505 -9.76 10.94 20.67
N SER A 506 -10.67 11.25 19.74
CA SER A 506 -10.49 12.32 18.75
C SER A 506 -10.34 13.68 19.42
N PHE A 507 -11.22 14.00 20.38
CA PHE A 507 -11.23 15.26 21.11
C PHE A 507 -9.95 15.45 21.92
N GLU A 508 -9.45 14.41 22.59
CA GLU A 508 -8.18 14.41 23.30
C GLU A 508 -7.00 14.67 22.36
N THR A 509 -7.00 14.01 21.20
CA THR A 509 -5.98 14.21 20.15
C THR A 509 -5.96 15.66 19.68
N PHE A 510 -7.12 16.21 19.32
CA PHE A 510 -7.24 17.60 18.91
C PHE A 510 -6.92 18.57 20.04
N GLY A 511 -7.28 18.26 21.28
CA GLY A 511 -6.91 19.04 22.47
C GLY A 511 -5.40 19.21 22.56
N MET A 512 -4.64 18.12 22.46
CA MET A 512 -3.18 18.17 22.49
C MET A 512 -2.61 19.05 21.37
N VAL A 513 -3.12 18.92 20.15
CA VAL A 513 -2.63 19.69 18.99
C VAL A 513 -3.00 21.16 19.07
N LEU A 514 -4.27 21.47 19.34
CA LEU A 514 -4.79 22.84 19.41
C LEU A 514 -4.24 23.62 20.59
N SER A 515 -3.80 22.92 21.64
CA SER A 515 -3.12 23.58 22.75
C SER A 515 -1.77 24.20 22.39
N LEU A 516 -1.20 23.84 21.23
CA LEU A 516 -0.04 24.51 20.64
C LEU A 516 -0.42 25.76 19.82
N VAL A 517 -1.72 26.05 19.67
CA VAL A 517 -2.26 27.16 18.89
C VAL A 517 -3.06 28.07 19.83
N PRO A 518 -2.40 28.97 20.59
CA PRO A 518 -3.09 29.79 21.60
C PRO A 518 -4.22 30.65 21.04
N SER A 519 -4.16 30.99 19.76
CA SER A 519 -5.17 31.80 19.09
C SER A 519 -6.55 31.14 19.05
N VAL A 520 -6.68 29.83 19.28
CA VAL A 520 -7.97 29.10 19.33
C VAL A 520 -8.95 29.73 20.32
N ALA A 521 -8.47 30.30 21.43
CA ALA A 521 -9.33 31.00 22.39
C ALA A 521 -10.03 32.24 21.78
N SER A 522 -9.37 32.94 20.85
CA SER A 522 -9.89 34.12 20.15
C SER A 522 -10.61 33.81 18.84
N TRP A 523 -10.89 32.53 18.56
CA TRP A 523 -11.71 32.15 17.42
C TRP A 523 -13.17 32.57 17.64
N SER A 524 -13.83 32.93 16.55
CA SER A 524 -15.25 33.29 16.58
C SER A 524 -16.10 32.10 17.01
N GLY A 525 -17.36 32.35 17.39
CA GLY A 525 -18.30 31.27 17.71
C GLY A 525 -18.47 30.30 16.54
N GLU A 526 -18.57 30.82 15.32
CA GLU A 526 -18.70 30.00 14.09
C GLU A 526 -17.47 29.12 13.84
N GLU A 527 -16.26 29.67 13.99
CA GLU A 527 -15.01 28.91 13.86
C GLU A 527 -14.93 27.78 14.90
N LYS A 528 -15.29 28.07 16.16
CA LYS A 528 -15.31 27.05 17.22
C LYS A 528 -16.33 25.95 16.95
N GLN A 529 -17.52 26.29 16.43
CA GLN A 529 -18.51 25.30 16.02
C GLN A 529 -18.03 24.47 14.82
N ALA A 530 -17.42 25.09 13.82
CA ALA A 530 -16.82 24.38 12.69
C ALA A 530 -15.71 23.42 13.13
N LEU A 531 -14.86 23.83 14.08
CA LEU A 531 -13.85 22.97 14.68
C LEU A 531 -14.47 21.76 15.39
N LEU A 532 -15.55 21.94 16.15
CA LEU A 532 -16.25 20.82 16.78
C LEU A 532 -16.82 19.83 15.75
N GLN A 533 -17.35 20.35 14.63
CA GLN A 533 -17.80 19.49 13.53
C GLN A 533 -16.66 18.69 12.91
N ILE A 534 -15.46 19.28 12.77
CA ILE A 534 -14.26 18.59 12.29
C ILE A 534 -13.88 17.44 13.24
N ILE A 535 -13.81 17.71 14.56
CA ILE A 535 -13.42 16.72 15.56
C ILE A 535 -14.38 15.52 15.55
N ARG A 536 -15.69 15.78 15.44
CA ARG A 536 -16.73 14.73 15.35
C ARG A 536 -16.65 13.96 14.03
N ALA A 537 -16.39 14.66 12.92
CA ALA A 537 -16.28 14.04 11.61
C ALA A 537 -15.12 13.04 11.54
N LYS A 538 -14.06 13.23 12.35
CA LYS A 538 -12.88 12.34 12.37
C LYS A 538 -13.22 10.89 12.70
N THR A 539 -14.25 10.64 13.51
CA THR A 539 -14.69 9.28 13.90
C THR A 539 -16.05 8.90 13.31
N ALA A 540 -16.67 9.79 12.52
CA ALA A 540 -17.92 9.52 11.82
C ALA A 540 -17.74 8.47 10.71
N ALA A 541 -18.85 7.95 10.15
CA ALA A 541 -18.79 6.89 9.14
C ALA A 541 -17.95 7.25 7.89
N ASN A 542 -17.96 8.51 7.44
CA ASN A 542 -17.20 8.96 6.28
C ASN A 542 -16.01 9.84 6.69
N GLU A 543 -14.78 9.34 6.57
CA GLU A 543 -13.56 10.10 6.88
C GLU A 543 -13.29 11.23 5.87
N MET A 544 -13.76 11.14 4.63
CA MET A 544 -13.53 12.20 3.64
C MET A 544 -14.26 13.49 4.02
N ARG A 545 -15.41 13.38 4.72
CA ARG A 545 -16.06 14.56 5.32
C ARG A 545 -15.13 15.29 6.28
N TYR A 546 -14.36 14.56 7.09
CA TYR A 546 -13.36 15.15 7.97
C TYR A 546 -12.31 15.94 7.17
N LEU A 547 -11.73 15.34 6.12
CA LEU A 547 -10.75 16.03 5.28
C LEU A 547 -11.33 17.29 4.62
N HIS A 548 -12.51 17.20 4.01
CA HIS A 548 -13.14 18.36 3.37
C HIS A 548 -13.44 19.49 4.36
N LEU A 549 -13.90 19.19 5.58
CA LEU A 549 -14.12 20.21 6.60
C LEU A 549 -12.81 20.88 7.06
N THR A 550 -11.70 20.13 7.11
CA THR A 550 -10.39 20.73 7.42
C THR A 550 -9.90 21.69 6.33
N GLN A 551 -10.33 21.52 5.08
CA GLN A 551 -9.98 22.40 3.96
C GLN A 551 -10.70 23.75 4.02
N THR A 552 -11.89 23.80 4.62
CA THR A 552 -12.69 25.02 4.73
C THR A 552 -12.35 25.84 5.99
N HIS A 553 -11.63 25.27 6.95
CA HIS A 553 -11.31 25.93 8.21
C HIS A 553 -9.93 26.60 8.19
N ARG A 554 -9.89 27.85 7.71
CA ARG A 554 -8.64 28.62 7.52
C ARG A 554 -7.72 28.70 8.75
N ARG A 555 -8.24 29.10 9.93
CA ARG A 555 -7.39 29.27 11.13
C ARG A 555 -6.82 27.94 11.67
N LEU A 556 -7.55 26.84 11.50
CA LEU A 556 -7.07 25.50 11.81
C LEU A 556 -5.93 25.13 10.87
N ARG A 557 -6.10 25.33 9.55
CA ARG A 557 -5.05 25.12 8.56
C ARG A 557 -3.79 25.92 8.88
N GLU A 558 -3.91 27.22 9.16
CA GLU A 558 -2.78 28.09 9.52
C GLU A 558 -2.08 27.60 10.79
N GLY A 559 -2.83 27.22 11.82
CA GLY A 559 -2.29 26.63 13.05
C GLY A 559 -1.55 25.32 12.79
N LEU A 560 -2.13 24.41 12.01
CA LEU A 560 -1.50 23.13 11.66
C LEU A 560 -0.23 23.32 10.82
N LEU A 561 -0.24 24.25 9.86
CA LEU A 561 0.95 24.60 9.08
C LEU A 561 2.06 25.18 9.96
N GLN A 562 1.74 26.10 10.87
CA GLN A 562 2.71 26.68 11.80
C GLN A 562 3.32 25.61 12.71
N GLN A 563 2.48 24.73 13.27
CA GLN A 563 2.93 23.65 14.16
C GLN A 563 3.50 22.44 13.42
N GLY A 564 3.35 22.37 12.10
CA GLY A 564 3.87 21.31 11.24
C GLY A 564 5.09 21.70 10.43
N SER A 565 5.43 22.99 10.34
CA SER A 565 6.58 23.49 9.57
C SER A 565 7.85 23.65 10.39
#